data_AF-A0A431ILW5-F1
#
_entry.id   AF-A0A431ILW5-F1
#
_cell.length_a   1.000
_cell.length_b   1.000
_cell.length_c   1.000
_cell.angle_alpha   90.00
_cell.angle_beta   90.00
_cell.angle_gamma   90.00
#
_symmetry.space_group_name_H-M   'P 1'
#
loop_
_entity.id
_entity.type
_entity.pdbx_description
1 polymer ?
#
loop_
_entity_poly.entity_id
_entity_poly.type
_entity_poly.pdbx_seq_one_letter_code
_entity_poly.pdbx_strand_id
1 'polypeptide(L)'
;MAGAPRFAITFVYGTTEIVARRPVHLMRAERLVGKDPGANEQLLATLWACSTGGKGPRAEFEKWAETVEDWELVKDDAATEDGAAPLDPEPSASLD
;
A
#
# COMPACT_ATOMS: atom_id res chain seq x y z
N MET A 1 7.40 -19.03 12.40
CA MET A 1 7.85 -18.30 11.19
C MET A 1 7.18 -16.95 11.21
N ALA A 2 7.92 -15.85 11.07
CA ALA A 2 7.30 -14.53 10.95
C ALA A 2 6.45 -14.46 9.67
N GLY A 3 5.29 -13.81 9.72
CA GLY A 3 4.41 -13.61 8.58
C GLY A 3 5.08 -12.81 7.45
N ALA A 4 4.47 -12.84 6.26
CA ALA A 4 4.89 -11.95 5.18
C ALA A 4 4.64 -10.49 5.60
N PRO A 5 5.62 -9.56 5.43
CA PRO A 5 5.43 -8.15 5.78
C PRO A 5 4.19 -7.55 5.13
N ARG A 6 3.39 -6.81 5.90
CA ARG A 6 2.16 -6.16 5.43
C ARG A 6 2.36 -4.66 5.39
N PHE A 7 1.77 -4.00 4.40
CA PHE A 7 1.85 -2.56 4.20
C PHE A 7 0.45 -1.99 4.12
N ALA A 8 0.20 -0.90 4.82
CA ALA A 8 -0.99 -0.08 4.63
C ALA A 8 -0.63 1.00 3.59
N ILE A 9 -1.46 1.14 2.56
CA ILE A 9 -1.29 2.13 1.49
C ILE A 9 -2.47 3.08 1.58
N THR A 10 -2.21 4.35 1.86
CA THR A 10 -3.23 5.39 1.91
C THR A 10 -3.26 6.12 0.57
N PHE A 11 -4.46 6.26 0.03
CA PHE A 11 -4.68 6.93 -1.24
C PHE A 11 -5.27 8.32 -1.04
N VAL A 12 -5.05 9.22 -2.00
CA VAL A 12 -5.50 10.63 -1.99
C VAL A 12 -7.02 10.81 -1.85
N TYR A 13 -7.80 9.75 -2.06
CA TYR A 13 -9.25 9.73 -1.86
C TYR A 13 -9.68 9.24 -0.46
N GLY A 14 -8.72 9.13 0.47
CA GLY A 14 -8.95 8.83 1.89
C GLY A 14 -9.14 7.35 2.22
N THR A 15 -8.94 6.44 1.27
CA THR A 15 -9.03 4.99 1.52
C THR A 15 -7.67 4.39 1.80
N THR A 16 -7.65 3.32 2.60
CA THR A 16 -6.43 2.56 2.90
C THR A 16 -6.58 1.10 2.47
N GLU A 17 -5.59 0.57 1.75
CA GLU A 17 -5.51 -0.85 1.37
C GLU A 17 -4.35 -1.55 2.10
N ILE A 18 -4.60 -2.73 2.67
CA ILE A 18 -3.55 -3.54 3.30
C ILE A 18 -3.09 -4.63 2.34
N VAL A 19 -1.82 -4.58 1.95
CA VAL A 19 -1.21 -5.57 1.05
C VAL A 19 -0.11 -6.37 1.73
N ALA A 20 0.02 -7.64 1.36
CA ALA A 20 1.07 -8.52 1.88
C ALA A 20 2.21 -8.69 0.87
N ARG A 21 3.44 -8.39 1.26
CA ARG A 21 4.62 -8.49 0.40
C ARG A 21 5.19 -9.90 0.40
N ARG A 22 5.29 -10.50 -0.79
CA ARG A 22 5.91 -11.81 -1.04
C ARG A 22 7.15 -11.64 -1.92
N PRO A 23 8.12 -12.59 -1.90
CA PRO A 23 9.31 -12.50 -2.75
C PRO A 23 9.01 -12.34 -4.25
N VAL A 24 7.93 -12.96 -4.74
CA VAL A 24 7.50 -12.84 -6.14
C VAL A 24 7.12 -11.40 -6.54
N HIS A 25 6.71 -10.55 -5.59
CA HIS A 25 6.35 -9.17 -5.89
C HIS A 25 7.58 -8.32 -6.23
N LEU A 26 8.75 -8.60 -5.64
CA LEU A 26 10.00 -7.94 -6.00
C LEU A 26 10.41 -8.25 -7.44
N MET A 27 10.33 -9.53 -7.84
CA MET A 27 10.61 -9.93 -9.23
C MET A 27 9.63 -9.31 -10.24
N ARG A 28 8.38 -9.06 -9.83
CA ARG A 28 7.39 -8.40 -10.68
C ARG A 28 7.62 -6.89 -10.76
N ALA A 29 8.01 -6.26 -9.66
CA ALA A 29 8.40 -4.85 -9.63
C ALA A 29 9.59 -4.58 -10.56
N GLU A 30 10.65 -5.38 -10.50
CA GLU A 30 11.81 -5.24 -11.39
C GLU A 30 11.43 -5.30 -12.88
N ARG A 31 10.46 -6.15 -13.25
CA ARG A 31 9.94 -6.21 -14.63
C ARG A 31 9.16 -4.97 -15.04
N LEU A 32 8.56 -4.27 -14.09
CA LEU A 32 7.73 -3.09 -14.31
C LEU A 32 8.58 -1.81 -14.48
N VAL A 33 9.56 -1.62 -13.60
CA VAL A 33 10.36 -0.38 -13.53
C VAL A 33 11.74 -0.50 -14.18
N GLY A 34 12.19 -1.71 -14.51
CA GLY A 34 13.44 -1.96 -15.24
C GLY A 34 14.64 -2.21 -14.33
N LYS A 35 15.84 -2.11 -14.92
CA LYS A 35 17.11 -2.30 -14.22
C LYS A 35 17.55 -0.94 -13.64
N ASP A 36 17.72 -0.87 -12.33
CA ASP A 36 18.16 0.30 -11.57
C ASP A 36 17.13 1.44 -11.33
N PRO A 37 15.92 1.14 -10.84
CA PRO A 37 14.95 2.16 -10.41
C PRO A 37 15.41 2.91 -9.16
N GLY A 38 14.87 4.12 -8.96
CA GLY A 38 15.03 4.83 -7.71
C GLY A 38 14.43 4.06 -6.53
N ALA A 39 14.92 4.28 -5.31
CA ALA A 39 14.46 3.55 -4.12
C ALA A 39 12.94 3.66 -3.90
N ASN A 40 12.37 4.87 -4.06
CA ASN A 40 10.93 5.09 -3.95
C ASN A 40 10.15 4.44 -5.11
N GLU A 41 10.67 4.49 -6.34
CA GLU A 41 10.04 3.86 -7.51
C GLU A 41 9.99 2.34 -7.35
N GLN A 42 11.08 1.72 -6.91
CA GLN A 42 11.14 0.28 -6.61
C GLN A 42 10.14 -0.12 -5.52
N LEU A 43 10.01 0.71 -4.49
CA LEU A 43 9.08 0.44 -3.41
C LEU A 43 7.62 0.54 -3.88
N LEU A 44 7.26 1.63 -4.56
CA LEU A 44 5.90 1.81 -5.10
C LEU A 44 5.55 0.70 -6.10
N ALA A 45 6.48 0.30 -6.96
CA ALA A 45 6.28 -0.84 -7.87
C ALA A 45 6.09 -2.16 -7.12
N THR A 46 6.80 -2.35 -5.99
CA THR A 46 6.61 -3.51 -5.12
C THR A 46 5.23 -3.50 -4.48
N LEU A 47 4.79 -2.35 -3.94
CA LEU A 47 3.47 -2.19 -3.33
C LEU A 47 2.34 -2.43 -4.35
N TRP A 48 2.45 -1.85 -5.54
CA TRP A 48 1.54 -2.10 -6.64
C TRP A 48 1.52 -3.58 -7.02
N ALA A 49 2.68 -4.24 -7.12
CA ALA A 49 2.74 -5.66 -7.39
C ALA A 49 2.12 -6.53 -6.28
N CYS A 50 2.04 -6.03 -5.04
CA CYS A 50 1.32 -6.70 -3.96
C CYS A 50 -0.20 -6.56 -4.12
N SER A 51 -0.69 -5.38 -4.50
CA SER A 51 -2.11 -5.07 -4.72
C SER A 51 -2.68 -5.81 -5.93
N THR A 52 -2.00 -5.74 -7.08
CA THR A 52 -2.51 -6.26 -8.36
C THR A 52 -2.04 -7.67 -8.67
N GLY A 53 -1.15 -8.21 -7.84
CA GLY A 53 -0.35 -9.37 -8.19
C GLY A 53 0.65 -9.07 -9.32
N GLY A 54 1.03 -7.80 -9.53
CA GLY A 54 1.99 -7.35 -10.55
C GLY A 54 1.53 -7.68 -11.97
N LYS A 55 0.22 -7.55 -12.20
CA LYS A 55 -0.39 -7.62 -13.52
C LYS A 55 -0.73 -6.21 -13.95
N GLY A 56 -0.49 -5.90 -15.23
CA GLY A 56 -0.82 -4.62 -15.84
C GLY A 56 0.39 -3.98 -16.53
N PRO A 57 0.16 -3.04 -17.46
CA PRO A 57 1.20 -2.25 -18.09
C PRO A 57 1.74 -1.16 -17.16
N ARG A 58 2.95 -0.67 -17.45
CA ARG A 58 3.61 0.44 -16.71
C ARG A 58 2.73 1.68 -16.55
N ALA A 59 1.95 2.03 -17.57
CA ALA A 59 1.05 3.19 -17.52
C ALA A 59 -0.07 3.08 -16.46
N GLU A 60 -0.52 1.87 -16.13
CA GLU A 60 -1.50 1.66 -15.04
C GLU A 60 -0.83 1.82 -13.67
N PHE A 61 0.42 1.37 -13.55
CA PHE A 61 1.23 1.61 -12.36
C PHE A 61 1.49 3.10 -12.14
N GLU A 62 1.88 3.85 -13.16
CA GLU A 62 2.16 5.29 -13.05
C GLU A 62 0.91 6.05 -12.57
N LYS A 63 -0.25 5.77 -13.17
CA LYS A 63 -1.54 6.33 -12.70
C LYS A 63 -1.88 5.94 -11.27
N TRP A 64 -1.64 4.68 -10.90
CA TRP A 64 -1.87 4.24 -9.53
C TRP A 64 -0.93 4.95 -8.54
N ALA A 65 0.34 5.11 -8.89
CA ALA A 65 1.35 5.74 -8.05
C ALA A 65 1.03 7.22 -7.79
N GLU A 66 0.44 7.93 -8.77
CA GLU A 66 -0.07 9.30 -8.59
C GLU A 66 -1.21 9.40 -7.56
N THR A 67 -1.89 8.30 -7.26
CA THR A 67 -2.96 8.27 -6.26
C THR A 67 -2.50 7.85 -4.87
N VAL A 68 -1.26 7.38 -4.73
CA VAL A 68 -0.70 7.01 -3.42
C VAL A 68 -0.28 8.27 -2.68
N GLU A 69 -0.87 8.50 -1.52
CA GLU A 69 -0.54 9.62 -0.64
C GLU A 69 0.54 9.22 0.35
N ASP A 70 0.38 8.07 1.01
CA ASP A 70 1.32 7.57 2.01
C ASP A 70 1.34 6.04 2.05
N TRP A 71 2.37 5.46 2.66
CA TRP A 71 2.44 4.03 2.95
C TRP A 71 3.22 3.77 4.23
N GLU A 72 2.78 2.77 4.99
CA GLU A 72 3.44 2.37 6.23
C GLU A 72 3.54 0.85 6.36
N LEU A 73 4.60 0.38 7.03
CA LEU A 73 4.74 -1.02 7.40
C LEU A 73 3.81 -1.31 8.58
N VAL A 74 2.88 -2.24 8.40
CA VAL A 74 2.03 -2.73 9.47
C VAL A 74 2.93 -3.49 10.45
N LYS A 75 3.07 -2.97 11.66
CA LYS A 75 3.72 -3.69 12.76
C LYS A 75 2.76 -4.77 13.21
N ASP A 76 3.18 -6.03 13.11
CA ASP A 76 2.45 -7.16 13.69
C ASP A 76 2.57 -7.10 15.23
N ASP A 77 2.00 -6.08 15.87
CA ASP A 77 1.70 -6.11 17.29
C ASP A 77 0.40 -6.90 17.43
N ALA A 78 0.53 -8.22 17.56
CA ALA A 78 -0.47 -9.18 18.01
C ALA A 78 -1.96 -8.87 17.70
N ALA A 79 -2.52 -9.58 16.72
CA ALA A 79 -3.94 -9.96 16.63
C ALA A 79 -4.96 -8.92 17.16
N THR A 80 -5.44 -8.04 16.28
CA THR A 80 -6.85 -7.63 16.35
C THR A 80 -7.66 -8.59 15.47
N GLU A 81 -7.94 -9.78 16.02
CA GLU A 81 -9.24 -10.41 15.80
C GLU A 81 -10.27 -9.46 16.43
N ASP A 82 -10.82 -8.54 15.65
CA ASP A 82 -12.23 -8.13 15.70
C ASP A 82 -12.45 -6.88 14.85
N GLY A 83 -13.58 -6.86 14.14
CA GLY A 83 -14.00 -5.71 13.38
C GLY A 83 -14.21 -4.47 14.26
N ALA A 84 -13.57 -3.37 13.90
CA ALA A 84 -13.98 -2.02 14.23
C ALA A 84 -13.78 -1.20 12.95
N ALA A 85 -14.83 -1.01 12.14
CA ALA A 85 -15.83 0.05 12.20
C ALA A 85 -15.26 1.42 11.77
N PRO A 86 -16.00 2.17 10.93
CA PRO A 86 -15.48 3.29 10.14
C PRO A 86 -15.03 4.44 11.03
N LEU A 87 -14.00 5.15 10.59
CA LEU A 87 -13.52 6.40 11.18
C LEU A 87 -14.70 7.37 11.31
N ASP A 88 -15.19 7.58 12.55
CA ASP A 88 -16.10 8.67 12.87
C ASP A 88 -15.33 9.99 12.73
N PRO A 89 -15.76 10.94 11.88
CA PRO A 89 -15.28 12.30 11.97
C PRO A 89 -15.93 12.96 13.19
N GLU A 90 -15.13 13.31 14.19
CA GLU A 90 -15.61 14.11 15.33
C GLU A 90 -16.28 15.39 14.80
N PRO A 91 -17.58 15.64 15.07
CA PRO A 91 -18.21 16.88 14.64
C PRO A 91 -17.65 18.03 15.47
N SER A 92 -17.07 19.02 14.80
CA SER A 92 -16.73 20.30 15.40
C SER A 92 -17.95 20.90 16.08
N ALA A 93 -18.02 20.80 17.40
CA ALA A 93 -18.94 21.59 18.19
C ALA A 93 -18.31 22.98 18.37
N SER A 94 -18.68 23.89 17.47
CA SER A 94 -18.83 25.30 17.82
C SER A 94 -19.80 25.41 19.00
N LEU A 95 -19.42 26.16 20.03
CA LEU A 95 -20.37 26.68 21.00
C LEU A 95 -19.95 28.11 21.32
N ASP A 96 -20.88 29.01 21.00
CA ASP A 96 -20.95 30.45 21.33
C ASP A 96 -20.70 30.75 22.82
#